data_AF-A0A4U6JGI8-F1
#
_entry.id   AF-A0A4U6JGI8-F1
#
_cell.length_a   1.000
_cell.length_b   1.000
_cell.length_c   1.000
_cell.angle_alpha   90.00
_cell.angle_beta   90.00
_cell.angle_gamma   90.00
#
_symmetry.space_group_name_H-M   'P 1'
#
loop_
_entity.id
_entity.type
_entity.pdbx_description
1 polymer ?
#
loop_
_entity_poly.entity_id
_entity_poly.type
_entity_poly.pdbx_seq_one_letter_code
_entity_poly.pdbx_strand_id
1 'polypeptide(L)' 'MQQTLVKTIMCDEKKKGTDEKTVMPEELIFTAQQKITLSCGKSCITLHPNGKVVIKGEYILSDAEGINRISGGRIEVN' A
#
# COMPACT_ATOMS: atom_id res chain seq x y z
N MET A 1 5.48 -7.13 27.26
CA MET A 1 6.71 -6.44 26.79
C MET A 1 7.25 -7.20 25.59
N GLN A 2 7.75 -6.46 24.61
CA GLN A 2 7.88 -6.76 23.18
C GLN A 2 8.68 -8.02 22.85
N GLN A 3 8.27 -8.75 21.78
CA GLN A 3 9.07 -8.90 20.55
C GLN A 3 8.12 -9.01 19.34
N THR A 4 8.10 -7.94 18.55
CA THR A 4 7.42 -7.86 17.27
C THR A 4 8.22 -8.67 16.25
N LEU A 5 7.67 -9.78 15.78
CA LEU A 5 8.22 -10.55 14.68
C LEU A 5 7.90 -9.78 13.38
N VAL A 6 8.93 -9.20 12.77
CA VAL A 6 8.86 -8.63 11.43
C VAL A 6 8.57 -9.79 10.48
N LYS A 7 7.30 -9.99 10.10
CA LYS A 7 6.97 -10.80 8.94
C LYS A 7 7.27 -9.94 7.71
N THR A 8 8.56 -9.78 7.45
CA THR A 8 9.08 -9.42 6.14
C THR A 8 8.43 -10.39 5.18
N ILE A 9 7.74 -9.87 4.16
CA ILE A 9 7.54 -10.65 2.95
C ILE A 9 8.94 -10.79 2.35
N MET A 10 9.69 -11.77 2.86
CA MET A 10 10.50 -12.60 1.99
C MET A 10 9.45 -13.29 1.12
N CYS A 11 9.43 -12.99 -0.17
CA CYS A 11 9.07 -14.02 -1.12
C CYS A 11 9.82 -15.27 -0.67
N ASP A 12 9.11 -16.36 -0.40
CA ASP A 12 9.73 -17.67 -0.28
C ASP A 12 10.38 -18.00 -1.63
N GLU A 13 11.58 -17.50 -1.86
CA GLU A 13 12.49 -18.08 -2.83
C GLU A 13 12.93 -19.42 -2.25
N LYS A 14 12.36 -20.54 -2.74
CA LYS A 14 13.06 -21.81 -3.05
C LYS A 14 12.12 -22.85 -3.69
N LYS A 15 12.14 -22.98 -5.03
CA LYS A 15 12.92 -24.00 -5.81
C LYS A 15 12.35 -24.21 -7.22
N LYS A 16 13.30 -24.36 -8.15
CA LYS A 16 13.24 -24.69 -9.58
C LYS A 16 12.16 -25.70 -10.02
N GLY A 17 11.59 -25.46 -11.21
CA GLY A 17 11.26 -26.51 -12.17
C GLY A 17 9.98 -26.30 -13.01
N THR A 18 10.11 -25.57 -14.11
CA THR A 18 9.40 -25.72 -15.40
C THR A 18 7.86 -25.63 -15.41
N ASP A 19 7.35 -24.39 -15.44
CA ASP A 19 6.32 -23.80 -16.31
C ASP A 19 5.91 -22.50 -15.60
N GLU A 20 6.54 -21.38 -15.96
CA GLU A 20 6.57 -20.15 -15.17
C GLU A 20 5.28 -19.34 -15.25
N LYS A 21 4.16 -19.94 -14.83
CA LYS A 21 3.02 -19.15 -14.36
C LYS A 21 3.45 -18.49 -13.07
N THR A 22 3.74 -17.18 -13.12
CA THR A 22 3.86 -16.35 -11.93
C THR A 22 2.53 -16.43 -11.18
N VAL A 23 2.45 -17.29 -10.17
CA VAL A 23 1.29 -17.35 -9.27
C VAL A 23 1.36 -16.09 -8.42
N MET A 24 0.60 -15.06 -8.83
CA MET A 24 0.40 -13.87 -8.03
C MET A 24 -0.42 -14.26 -6.78
N PRO A 25 -0.07 -13.73 -5.61
CA PRO A 25 -0.92 -13.92 -4.44
C PRO A 25 -2.29 -13.30 -4.70
N GLU A 26 -3.35 -13.99 -4.25
CA GLU A 26 -4.73 -13.50 -4.35
C GLU A 26 -4.95 -12.23 -3.50
N GLU A 27 -4.23 -12.11 -2.37
CA GLU A 27 -4.33 -10.97 -1.47
C GLU A 27 -3.00 -10.64 -0.76
N LEU A 28 -2.73 -9.36 -0.53
CA LEU A 28 -1.62 -8.85 0.27
C LEU A 28 -2.14 -7.93 1.38
N ILE A 29 -1.91 -8.31 2.65
CA ILE A 29 -2.37 -7.57 3.82
C ILE A 29 -1.18 -7.01 4.60
N PHE A 30 -1.13 -5.69 4.76
CA PHE A 30 -0.13 -5.00 5.58
C PHE A 30 -0.76 -4.47 6.88
N THR A 31 -0.22 -4.87 8.03
CA THR A 31 -0.67 -4.43 9.36
C THR A 31 0.46 -3.81 10.15
N ALA A 32 0.24 -2.62 10.74
CA ALA A 32 1.21 -1.97 11.61
C ALA A 32 0.51 -1.23 12.76
N GLN A 33 1.17 -1.17 13.92
CA GLN A 33 0.64 -0.47 15.09
C GLN A 33 0.76 1.07 15.00
N GLN A 34 1.75 1.57 14.24
CA GLN A 34 2.12 2.99 14.26
C GLN A 34 1.98 3.71 12.91
N LYS A 35 2.39 3.09 11.80
CA LYS A 35 2.24 3.63 10.45
C LYS A 35 2.64 2.58 9.41
N ILE A 36 2.08 2.70 8.21
CA ILE A 36 2.56 1.99 7.01
C ILE A 36 2.97 3.06 6.01
N THR A 37 4.15 2.95 5.40
CA THR A 37 4.65 3.91 4.41
C THR A 37 5.21 3.17 3.21
N LEU A 38 4.63 3.43 2.04
CA LEU A 38 5.13 2.97 0.75
C LEU A 38 5.76 4.16 0.04
N SER A 39 7.07 4.14 -0.19
CA SER A 39 7.82 5.28 -0.72
C SER A 39 8.71 4.90 -1.90
N CYS A 40 8.70 5.72 -2.94
CA CYS A 40 9.59 5.62 -4.10
C CYS A 40 9.98 7.03 -4.57
N GLY A 41 11.22 7.44 -4.30
CA GLY A 41 11.69 8.79 -4.62
C GLY A 41 10.87 9.88 -3.93
N LYS A 42 10.30 10.81 -4.72
CA LYS A 42 9.42 11.89 -4.22
C LYS A 42 7.99 11.43 -3.90
N SER A 43 7.62 10.21 -4.30
CA SER A 43 6.27 9.68 -4.13
C SER A 43 6.16 8.86 -2.85
N CYS A 44 5.09 9.06 -2.10
CA CYS A 44 4.89 8.41 -0.82
C CYS A 44 3.39 8.28 -0.48
N ILE A 45 2.97 7.08 -0.07
CA ILE A 45 1.64 6.81 0.50
C ILE A 45 1.84 6.38 1.95
N THR A 46 1.18 7.07 2.88
CA THR A 46 1.31 6.81 4.32
C THR A 46 -0.05 6.61 4.97
N LEU A 47 -0.20 5.50 5.69
CA LEU A 47 -1.37 5.19 6.52
C LEU A 47 -1.03 5.41 7.99
N HIS A 48 -1.86 6.19 8.69
CA HIS A 48 -1.73 6.47 10.12
C HIS A 48 -2.79 5.72 10.95
N PRO A 49 -2.53 5.46 12.25
CA PRO A 49 -3.42 4.68 13.13
C PRO A 49 -4.74 5.39 13.44
N ASN A 50 -4.83 6.70 13.23
CA ASN A 50 -6.06 7.47 13.38
C ASN A 50 -6.95 7.47 12.12
N GLY A 51 -6.63 6.64 11.12
CA GLY A 51 -7.36 6.57 9.85
C GLY A 51 -6.96 7.64 8.83
N LYS A 52 -5.98 8.51 9.13
CA LYS A 52 -5.47 9.48 8.16
C LYS A 52 -4.62 8.78 7.10
N VAL A 53 -4.96 9.02 5.84
CA VAL A 53 -4.15 8.60 4.68
C VAL A 53 -3.53 9.83 4.05
N VAL A 54 -2.24 9.77 3.74
CA VAL A 54 -1.49 10.86 3.10
C VAL A 54 -0.85 10.35 1.83
N ILE A 55 -1.21 10.94 0.70
CA ILE A 55 -0.60 10.70 -0.61
C ILE A 55 0.23 11.93 -0.97
N LYS A 56 1.51 11.73 -1.25
CA LYS A 56 2.45 12.78 -1.68
C LYS A 56 3.11 12.35 -2.98
N GLY A 57 3.30 13.32 -3.87
CA GLY A 57 4.00 13.14 -5.13
C GLY A 57 4.06 14.47 -5.88
N GLU A 58 4.85 14.50 -6.94
CA GLU A 58 4.92 15.64 -7.86
C GLU A 58 3.65 15.73 -8.73
N TYR A 59 3.08 14.57 -9.06
CA TYR A 59 1.86 14.43 -9.84
C TYR A 59 1.06 13.25 -9.32
N ILE A 60 -0.26 13.43 -9.12
CA ILE A 60 -1.19 12.37 -8.72
C ILE A 60 -2.23 12.23 -9.83
N LEU A 61 -2.22 11.08 -10.51
CA LEU A 61 -3.28 10.70 -11.44
C LEU A 61 -4.30 9.84 -10.70
N SER A 62 -5.55 10.30 -10.65
CA SER A 62 -6.67 9.53 -10.13
C SER A 62 -7.65 9.26 -11.27
N ASP A 63 -7.46 8.14 -11.94
CA ASP A 63 -8.29 7.72 -13.08
C ASP A 63 -9.23 6.57 -12.67
N ALA A 64 -10.44 6.57 -13.23
CA ALA A 64 -11.45 5.54 -12.98
C ALA A 64 -12.33 5.35 -14.22
N GLU A 65 -12.51 4.11 -14.67
CA GLU A 65 -13.44 3.77 -15.77
C GLU A 65 -14.90 4.05 -15.43
N GLY A 66 -15.23 4.06 -14.14
CA GLY A 66 -16.56 4.35 -13.61
C GLY A 66 -16.61 5.70 -12.91
N ILE A 67 -17.08 5.71 -11.65
CA ILE A 67 -17.23 6.93 -10.87
C ILE A 67 -16.09 7.04 -9.85
N ASN A 68 -15.31 8.13 -9.94
CA ASN A 68 -14.39 8.51 -8.87
C ASN A 68 -15.16 9.27 -7.78
N ARG A 69 -15.61 8.55 -6.74
CA ARG A 69 -16.45 9.11 -5.67
C ARG A 69 -15.61 9.62 -4.51
N ILE A 70 -15.63 10.93 -4.29
CA ILE A 70 -15.00 11.57 -3.13
C ILE A 70 -16.11 12.03 -2.18
N SER A 71 -16.04 11.60 -0.91
CA SER A 71 -17.04 11.96 0.11
C SER A 71 -16.35 12.47 1.36
N GLY A 72 -16.87 13.54 1.95
CA GLY A 72 -16.38 14.10 3.21
C GLY A 72 -17.25 15.26 3.69
N GLY A 73 -17.21 15.57 4.99
CA GLY A 73 -17.92 16.73 5.54
C GLY A 73 -17.42 18.07 4.97
N ARG A 74 -16.18 18.10 4.48
CA ARG A 74 -15.58 19.18 3.70
C ARG A 74 -14.58 18.59 2.70
N ILE A 75 -14.68 19.01 1.46
CA ILE A 75 -13.71 18.71 0.41
C ILE A 75 -13.13 20.04 -0.04
N GLU A 76 -11.80 20.14 0.01
CA GLU A 76 -11.08 21.32 -0.45
C GLU A 76 -10.27 20.93 -1.68
N VAL A 77 -10.51 21.62 -2.79
CA VAL A 77 -9.83 21.44 -4.07
C VAL A 77 -9.31 22.80 -4.48
N ASN A 78 -8.01 22.90 -4.74
CA ASN A 78 -7.33 24.12 -5.15
C ASN A 78 -6.63 23.91 -6.49
#